data_AF-A0A6G7ZJ12-F1
#
_entry.id   AF-A0A6G7ZJ12-F1
#
_cell.length_a   1.000
_cell.length_b   1.000
_cell.length_c   1.000
_cell.angle_alpha   90.00
_cell.angle_beta   90.00
_cell.angle_gamma   90.00
#
_symmetry.space_group_name_H-M   'P 1'
#
loop_
_entity.id
_entity.type
_entity.pdbx_description
1 polymer ?
#
loop_
_entity_poly.entity_id
_entity_poly.type
_entity_poly.pdbx_seq_one_letter_code
_entity_poly.pdbx_strand_id
1 'polypeptide(L)'
;MAFPTLAARALAPAAAIALIVAPAPAATGDLAKVEAHLNAAQSMTANFVQTDSKNRQLTGILSLKRPGRIRFEYGRGANMLLVGNGKTLTFVDYEVGQKSSWAIAKSPLSVLLSGNPNLERIARVLPSEPSILVVRARDARRPEFGTLILGFIRSPAAPGGLILQGWTAIDAQNKRTKVLLSNQRYNVAVPESAFTYREPTKR
;
A
#
# COMPACT_ATOMS: atom_id res chain seq x y z
N MET A 1 -49.86 43.23 58.63
CA MET A 1 -50.54 43.18 57.33
C MET A 1 -49.60 42.52 56.32
N ALA A 2 -50.17 41.71 55.43
CA ALA A 2 -49.53 40.64 54.66
C ALA A 2 -48.67 41.10 53.46
N PHE A 3 -47.73 40.21 53.08
CA PHE A 3 -46.91 40.16 51.84
C PHE A 3 -47.76 40.06 50.55
N PRO A 4 -47.22 39.89 49.30
CA PRO A 4 -45.86 40.03 48.73
C PRO A 4 -45.85 40.80 47.36
N THR A 5 -44.68 41.03 46.72
CA THR A 5 -44.56 40.80 45.26
C THR A 5 -43.12 40.58 44.79
N LEU A 6 -43.01 39.66 43.82
CA LEU A 6 -41.84 38.97 43.28
C LEU A 6 -41.20 39.69 42.06
N ALA A 7 -39.95 39.27 41.79
CA ALA A 7 -39.31 39.11 40.46
C ALA A 7 -38.90 40.40 39.71
N ALA A 8 -37.85 40.42 38.87
CA ALA A 8 -37.10 39.34 38.23
C ALA A 8 -35.65 39.78 37.94
N ARG A 9 -34.68 38.88 38.15
CA ARG A 9 -33.34 38.98 37.56
C ARG A 9 -33.46 38.57 36.09
N ALA A 10 -33.17 39.48 35.15
CA ALA A 10 -33.04 39.15 33.75
C ALA A 10 -31.70 38.43 33.51
N LEU A 11 -31.76 37.11 33.30
CA LEU A 11 -30.63 36.32 32.79
C LEU A 11 -30.67 36.40 31.25
N ALA A 12 -29.65 37.00 30.63
CA ALA A 12 -29.49 36.95 29.18
C ALA A 12 -28.95 35.56 28.76
N PRO A 13 -29.54 34.90 27.75
CA PRO A 13 -28.99 33.64 27.25
C PRO A 13 -27.80 33.92 26.33
N ALA A 14 -26.61 33.42 26.72
CA ALA A 14 -25.47 33.31 25.82
C ALA A 14 -25.76 32.19 24.81
N ALA A 15 -25.97 32.56 23.54
CA ALA A 15 -26.14 31.61 22.46
C ALA A 15 -24.79 30.97 22.12
N ALA A 16 -24.57 29.74 22.58
CA ALA A 16 -23.46 28.90 22.15
C ALA A 16 -23.73 28.43 20.71
N ILE A 17 -22.96 28.94 19.74
CA ILE A 17 -22.96 28.43 18.36
C ILE A 17 -22.21 27.09 18.38
N ALA A 18 -22.96 25.99 18.42
CA ALA A 18 -22.41 24.65 18.23
C ALA A 18 -22.01 24.49 16.75
N LEU A 19 -20.72 24.40 16.47
CA LEU A 19 -20.21 24.00 15.16
C LEU A 19 -20.58 22.52 14.93
N ILE A 20 -21.55 22.29 14.05
CA ILE A 20 -21.91 20.95 13.60
C ILE A 20 -20.82 20.50 12.62
N VAL A 21 -19.84 19.73 13.11
CA VAL A 21 -18.89 19.02 12.23
C VAL A 21 -19.64 17.84 11.61
N ALA A 22 -20.06 17.98 10.36
CA ALA A 22 -20.67 16.88 9.62
C ALA A 22 -19.65 15.74 9.40
N PRO A 23 -20.01 14.47 9.61
CA PRO A 23 -19.13 13.34 9.29
C PRO A 23 -18.97 13.22 7.77
N ALA A 24 -17.73 13.20 7.29
CA ALA A 24 -17.44 13.01 5.87
C ALA A 24 -17.86 11.59 5.41
N PRO A 25 -18.68 11.45 4.35
CA PRO A 25 -19.01 10.14 3.80
C PRO A 25 -17.85 9.69 2.88
N ALA A 26 -16.88 8.93 3.39
CA ALA A 26 -15.72 8.54 2.55
C ALA A 26 -15.14 7.14 2.79
N ALA A 27 -15.80 6.24 3.52
CA ALA A 27 -15.22 4.92 3.78
C ALA A 27 -15.40 3.92 2.62
N THR A 28 -16.59 3.87 1.99
CA THR A 28 -16.90 2.85 0.97
C THR A 28 -16.37 3.21 -0.41
N GLY A 29 -16.43 4.49 -0.78
CA GLY A 29 -16.01 4.96 -2.11
C GLY A 29 -14.49 4.93 -2.34
N ASP A 30 -13.69 5.08 -1.28
CA ASP A 30 -12.24 5.10 -1.42
C ASP A 30 -11.63 3.71 -1.61
N LEU A 31 -12.16 2.69 -0.93
CA LEU A 31 -11.75 1.31 -1.19
C LEU A 31 -12.10 0.90 -2.63
N ALA A 32 -13.29 1.28 -3.12
CA ALA A 32 -13.68 1.05 -4.51
C ALA A 32 -12.71 1.73 -5.51
N LYS A 33 -12.21 2.94 -5.21
CA LYS A 33 -11.17 3.58 -6.04
C LYS A 33 -9.86 2.80 -6.03
N VAL A 34 -9.45 2.25 -4.88
CA VAL A 34 -8.26 1.41 -4.81
C VAL A 34 -8.45 0.13 -5.62
N GLU A 35 -9.58 -0.54 -5.49
CA GLU A 35 -9.89 -1.73 -6.32
C GLU A 35 -9.88 -1.38 -7.81
N ALA A 36 -10.52 -0.28 -8.20
CA ALA A 36 -10.51 0.22 -9.57
C ALA A 36 -9.08 0.51 -10.08
N HIS A 37 -8.24 1.15 -9.26
CA HIS A 37 -6.83 1.38 -9.60
C HIS A 37 -6.06 0.07 -9.78
N LEU A 38 -6.17 -0.86 -8.83
CA LEU A 38 -5.50 -2.16 -8.90
C LEU A 38 -5.95 -2.98 -10.11
N ASN A 39 -7.22 -2.87 -10.50
CA ASN A 39 -7.76 -3.53 -11.70
C ASN A 39 -7.38 -2.82 -13.00
N ALA A 40 -7.23 -1.50 -13.01
CA ALA A 40 -6.85 -0.74 -14.20
C ALA A 40 -5.33 -0.73 -14.46
N ALA A 41 -4.51 -0.87 -13.42
CA ALA A 41 -3.04 -0.92 -13.51
C ALA A 41 -2.54 -2.35 -13.79
N GLN A 42 -2.69 -2.80 -15.03
CA GLN A 42 -2.33 -4.16 -15.45
C GLN A 42 -0.82 -4.40 -15.52
N SER A 43 -0.05 -3.36 -15.83
CA SER A 43 1.41 -3.39 -15.75
C SER A 43 1.94 -2.06 -15.24
N MET A 44 3.15 -2.07 -14.69
CA MET A 44 3.81 -0.87 -14.23
C MET A 44 5.33 -1.04 -14.24
N THR A 45 6.04 -0.01 -14.66
CA THR A 45 7.47 0.16 -14.33
C THR A 45 7.65 1.38 -13.44
N ALA A 46 8.55 1.33 -12.47
CA ALA A 46 8.88 2.46 -11.61
C ALA A 46 10.31 2.35 -11.09
N ASN A 47 10.89 3.47 -10.68
CA ASN A 47 12.04 3.44 -9.79
C ASN A 47 11.54 3.16 -8.37
N PHE A 48 12.36 2.52 -7.54
CA PHE A 48 12.04 2.34 -6.14
C PHE A 48 13.19 2.68 -5.21
N VAL A 49 12.83 3.08 -3.99
CA VAL A 49 13.69 3.10 -2.81
C VAL A 49 13.06 2.19 -1.77
N GLN A 50 13.78 1.13 -1.39
CA GLN A 50 13.39 0.21 -0.33
C GLN A 50 14.17 0.54 0.93
N THR A 51 13.49 0.72 2.05
CA THR A 51 14.07 0.86 3.39
C THR A 51 13.72 -0.37 4.21
N ASP A 52 14.72 -1.07 4.73
CA ASP A 52 14.52 -2.24 5.60
C ASP A 52 14.34 -1.87 7.09
N SER A 53 14.18 -2.87 7.94
CA SER A 53 14.00 -2.68 9.40
C SER A 53 15.22 -2.12 10.11
N LYS A 54 16.39 -2.11 9.45
CA LYS A 54 17.66 -1.54 9.93
C LYS A 54 17.92 -0.16 9.32
N ASN A 55 16.92 0.47 8.69
CA ASN A 55 17.01 1.72 7.95
C ASN A 55 18.00 1.70 6.77
N ARG A 56 18.44 0.53 6.31
CA ARG A 56 19.27 0.43 5.12
C ARG A 56 18.42 0.69 3.89
N GLN A 57 18.94 1.50 2.98
CA GLN A 57 18.27 1.84 1.73
C GLN A 57 18.89 1.12 0.55
N LEU A 58 18.03 0.51 -0.26
CA LEU A 58 18.40 -0.05 -1.55
C LEU A 58 17.51 0.57 -2.61
N THR A 59 18.07 0.82 -3.78
CA THR A 59 17.34 1.41 -4.91
C THR A 59 17.36 0.48 -6.10
N GLY A 60 16.45 0.71 -7.04
CA GLY A 60 16.38 -0.11 -8.23
C GLY A 60 15.17 0.18 -9.11
N ILE A 61 14.89 -0.79 -9.97
CA ILE A 61 13.77 -0.76 -10.90
C ILE A 61 12.74 -1.81 -10.50
N LEU A 62 11.50 -1.37 -10.40
CA LEU A 62 10.32 -2.20 -10.21
C LEU A 62 9.67 -2.45 -11.56
N SER A 63 9.44 -3.72 -11.89
CA SER A 63 8.52 -4.13 -12.95
C SER A 63 7.38 -4.93 -12.34
N LEU A 64 6.15 -4.63 -12.73
CA LEU A 64 4.95 -5.31 -12.24
C LEU A 64 4.05 -5.65 -13.42
N LYS A 65 3.47 -6.84 -13.38
CA LYS A 65 2.45 -7.28 -14.34
C LYS A 65 1.44 -8.16 -13.63
N ARG A 66 0.17 -7.77 -13.69
CA ARG A 66 -0.89 -8.56 -13.07
C ARG A 66 -1.25 -9.77 -13.94
N PRO A 67 -1.77 -10.85 -13.32
CA PRO A 67 -1.74 -11.12 -11.88
C PRO A 67 -0.37 -11.66 -11.44
N GLY A 68 0.03 -11.34 -10.20
CA GLY A 68 1.06 -12.08 -9.47
C GLY A 68 2.52 -11.92 -9.92
N ARG A 69 2.82 -11.16 -10.99
CA ARG A 69 4.19 -10.97 -11.48
C ARG A 69 4.76 -9.65 -11.02
N ILE A 70 5.95 -9.72 -10.46
CA ILE A 70 6.69 -8.56 -9.95
C ILE A 70 8.19 -8.82 -10.04
N ARG A 71 8.98 -7.78 -10.22
CA ARG A 71 10.44 -7.83 -10.16
C ARG A 71 10.96 -6.57 -9.50
N PHE A 72 11.72 -6.74 -8.43
CA PHE A 72 12.62 -5.72 -7.92
C PHE A 72 14.01 -6.09 -8.41
N GLU A 73 14.54 -5.26 -9.31
CA GLU A 73 15.92 -5.33 -9.75
C GLU A 73 16.70 -4.28 -8.97
N TYR A 74 17.55 -4.73 -8.06
CA TYR A 74 18.36 -3.82 -7.25
C TYR A 74 19.52 -3.26 -8.09
N GLY A 75 19.88 -2.00 -7.85
CA GLY A 75 20.88 -1.27 -8.63
C GLY A 75 22.32 -1.75 -8.39
N ARG A 76 23.28 -1.09 -9.07
CA ARG A 76 24.70 -1.49 -9.15
C ARG A 76 25.44 -1.78 -7.84
N GLY A 77 24.92 -1.34 -6.69
CA GLY A 77 25.50 -1.64 -5.37
C GLY A 77 25.05 -2.97 -4.76
N ALA A 78 24.14 -3.71 -5.39
CA ALA A 78 23.62 -4.97 -4.91
C ALA A 78 23.22 -5.86 -6.09
N ASN A 79 24.00 -6.92 -6.36
CA ASN A 79 23.63 -7.89 -7.39
C ASN A 79 22.56 -8.87 -6.87
N MET A 80 21.37 -8.33 -6.60
CA MET A 80 20.24 -9.05 -6.03
C MET A 80 18.98 -8.79 -6.86
N LEU A 81 18.03 -9.72 -6.80
CA LEU A 81 16.69 -9.52 -7.34
C LEU A 81 15.63 -10.18 -6.47
N LEU A 82 14.42 -9.65 -6.52
CA LEU A 82 13.22 -10.28 -5.98
C LEU A 82 12.21 -10.44 -7.13
N VAL A 83 11.91 -11.66 -7.52
CA VAL A 83 11.04 -11.96 -8.67
C VAL A 83 9.86 -12.82 -8.26
N GLY A 84 8.66 -12.35 -8.59
CA GLY A 84 7.40 -13.07 -8.50
C GLY A 84 6.95 -13.55 -9.87
N ASN A 85 6.62 -14.83 -10.00
CA ASN A 85 6.21 -15.47 -11.26
C ASN A 85 4.70 -15.77 -11.36
N GLY A 86 3.87 -15.13 -10.53
CA GLY A 86 2.45 -15.44 -10.43
C GLY A 86 2.09 -16.31 -9.22
N LYS A 87 3.01 -17.17 -8.76
CA LYS A 87 2.77 -18.11 -7.64
C LYS A 87 3.80 -18.00 -6.53
N THR A 88 5.07 -17.89 -6.92
CA THR A 88 6.23 -17.93 -6.02
C THR A 88 6.99 -16.62 -6.11
N LEU A 89 7.38 -16.09 -4.95
CA LEU A 89 8.31 -14.99 -4.81
C LEU A 89 9.70 -15.59 -4.53
N THR A 90 10.67 -15.25 -5.35
CA THR A 90 12.05 -15.75 -5.25
C THR A 90 12.98 -14.58 -5.07
N PHE A 91 13.71 -14.58 -3.97
CA PHE A 91 14.81 -13.68 -3.70
C PHE A 91 16.12 -14.37 -4.10
N VAL A 92 16.93 -13.69 -4.90
CA VAL A 92 18.22 -14.19 -5.38
C VAL A 92 19.28 -13.15 -5.05
N ASP A 93 20.36 -13.61 -4.42
CA ASP A 93 21.57 -12.86 -4.17
C ASP A 93 22.71 -13.52 -4.94
N TYR A 94 23.15 -12.86 -6.02
CA TYR A 94 24.20 -13.38 -6.89
C TYR A 94 25.60 -13.17 -6.33
N GLU A 95 25.79 -12.29 -5.35
CA GLU A 95 27.11 -12.04 -4.76
C GLU A 95 27.57 -13.24 -3.94
N VAL A 96 26.63 -13.82 -3.18
CA VAL A 96 26.88 -14.98 -2.31
C VAL A 96 26.25 -16.28 -2.83
N GLY A 97 25.63 -16.24 -4.00
CA GLY A 97 25.02 -17.42 -4.64
C GLY A 97 23.83 -17.98 -3.87
N GLN A 98 23.07 -17.13 -3.17
CA GLN A 98 21.94 -17.54 -2.35
C GLN A 98 20.60 -17.38 -3.07
N LYS A 99 19.69 -18.32 -2.80
CA LYS A 99 18.32 -18.32 -3.32
C LYS A 99 17.34 -18.72 -2.23
N SER A 100 16.28 -17.93 -2.10
CA SER A 100 15.19 -18.17 -1.16
C SER A 100 13.86 -17.98 -1.87
N SER A 101 12.95 -18.94 -1.76
CA SER A 101 11.65 -18.90 -2.44
C SER A 101 10.51 -19.18 -1.47
N TRP A 102 9.41 -18.44 -1.61
CA TRP A 102 8.20 -18.63 -0.83
C TRP A 102 6.96 -18.32 -1.66
N ALA A 103 5.80 -18.87 -1.27
CA ALA A 103 4.56 -18.60 -1.98
C ALA A 103 4.16 -17.12 -1.80
N ILE A 104 3.77 -16.44 -2.89
CA ILE A 104 3.31 -15.05 -2.85
C ILE A 104 2.13 -14.92 -1.88
N ALA A 105 1.21 -15.90 -1.91
CA ALA A 105 0.04 -15.97 -1.05
C ALA A 105 0.38 -15.98 0.46
N LYS A 106 1.61 -16.33 0.84
CA LYS A 106 2.07 -16.34 2.24
C LYS A 106 2.86 -15.07 2.60
N SER A 107 2.67 -13.98 1.87
CA SER A 107 3.38 -12.71 2.08
C SER A 107 2.44 -11.51 2.13
N PRO A 108 2.85 -10.40 2.75
CA PRO A 108 2.06 -9.16 2.75
C PRO A 108 1.79 -8.62 1.33
N LEU A 109 2.69 -8.91 0.38
CA LEU A 109 2.59 -8.48 -1.01
C LEU A 109 1.45 -9.16 -1.78
N SER A 110 0.87 -10.24 -1.26
CA SER A 110 -0.27 -10.92 -1.86
C SER A 110 -1.43 -9.96 -2.18
N VAL A 111 -1.69 -8.98 -1.32
CA VAL A 111 -2.73 -7.97 -1.53
C VAL A 111 -2.47 -7.16 -2.81
N LEU A 112 -1.24 -6.70 -3.01
CA LEU A 112 -0.85 -5.91 -4.18
C LEU A 112 -0.77 -6.73 -5.46
N LEU A 113 -0.55 -8.04 -5.37
CA LEU A 113 -0.27 -8.90 -6.52
C LEU A 113 -1.42 -9.82 -6.91
N SER A 114 -2.41 -9.98 -6.04
CA SER A 114 -3.62 -10.76 -6.33
C SER A 114 -4.40 -10.11 -7.49
N GLY A 115 -4.96 -10.96 -8.35
CA GLY A 115 -5.71 -10.51 -9.52
C GLY A 115 -6.99 -9.75 -9.14
N ASN A 116 -7.68 -10.21 -8.10
CA ASN A 116 -8.91 -9.59 -7.61
C ASN A 116 -8.99 -9.71 -6.07
N PRO A 117 -8.27 -8.85 -5.31
CA PRO A 117 -8.39 -8.84 -3.87
C PRO A 117 -9.76 -8.30 -3.47
N ASN A 118 -10.52 -9.05 -2.66
CA ASN A 118 -11.67 -8.49 -1.95
C ASN A 118 -11.13 -7.58 -0.83
N LEU A 119 -11.00 -6.27 -1.10
CA LEU A 119 -10.43 -5.32 -0.16
C LEU A 119 -11.43 -4.96 0.94
N GLU A 120 -12.74 -5.02 0.72
CA GLU A 120 -13.73 -4.75 1.77
C GLU A 120 -13.52 -5.62 3.02
N ARG A 121 -13.16 -6.89 2.80
CA ARG A 121 -12.92 -7.85 3.90
C ARG A 121 -11.60 -7.61 4.64
N ILE A 122 -10.54 -7.24 3.93
CA ILE A 122 -9.16 -7.24 4.47
C ILE A 122 -8.57 -5.84 4.63
N ALA A 123 -9.18 -4.80 4.06
CA ALA A 123 -8.61 -3.46 3.97
C ALA A 123 -9.44 -2.43 4.71
N ARG A 124 -8.75 -1.42 5.25
CA ARG A 124 -9.34 -0.27 5.94
C ARG A 124 -8.61 0.99 5.49
N VAL A 125 -9.37 2.05 5.23
CA VAL A 125 -8.82 3.38 4.98
C VAL A 125 -8.27 3.93 6.29
N LEU A 126 -7.06 4.49 6.25
CA LEU A 126 -6.46 5.19 7.39
C LEU A 126 -6.66 6.70 7.22
N PRO A 127 -6.77 7.47 8.32
CA PRO A 127 -6.78 8.92 8.26
C PRO A 127 -5.55 9.47 7.54
N SER A 128 -5.77 10.38 6.60
CA SER A 128 -4.73 11.05 5.81
C SER A 128 -5.24 12.38 5.27
N GLU A 129 -4.32 13.20 4.75
CA GLU A 129 -4.65 14.44 4.04
C GLU A 129 -5.57 14.18 2.84
N PRO A 130 -6.43 15.14 2.42
CA PRO A 130 -7.39 14.92 1.34
C PRO A 130 -6.80 14.46 0.00
N SER A 131 -5.59 14.90 -0.33
CA SER A 131 -4.87 14.57 -1.57
C SER A 131 -4.25 13.16 -1.55
N ILE A 132 -4.16 12.55 -0.38
CA ILE A 132 -3.53 11.25 -0.13
C ILE A 132 -4.60 10.25 0.29
N LEU A 133 -4.49 9.03 -0.20
CA LEU A 133 -5.28 7.91 0.27
C LEU A 133 -4.34 6.83 0.83
N VAL A 134 -4.51 6.50 2.11
CA VAL A 134 -3.74 5.45 2.77
C VAL A 134 -4.66 4.28 3.10
N VAL A 135 -4.27 3.08 2.66
CA VAL A 135 -5.05 1.86 2.90
C VAL A 135 -4.20 0.83 3.60
N ARG A 136 -4.67 0.35 4.76
CA ARG A 136 -4.09 -0.80 5.46
C ARG A 136 -4.85 -2.06 5.08
N ALA A 137 -4.16 -3.03 4.52
CA ALA A 137 -4.68 -4.35 4.24
C ALA A 137 -4.02 -5.42 5.12
N ARG A 138 -4.86 -6.24 5.78
CA ARG A 138 -4.47 -7.33 6.67
C ARG A 138 -5.56 -8.40 6.65
N ASP A 139 -5.20 -9.64 6.37
CA ASP A 139 -6.14 -10.75 6.52
C ASP A 139 -6.24 -11.16 8.00
N ALA A 140 -7.39 -10.92 8.62
CA ALA A 140 -7.63 -11.27 10.02
C ALA A 140 -7.65 -12.79 10.26
N ARG A 141 -7.98 -13.60 9.25
CA ARG A 141 -7.94 -15.06 9.34
C ARG A 141 -6.54 -15.62 9.19
N ARG A 142 -5.65 -14.86 8.54
CA ARG A 142 -4.26 -15.24 8.25
C ARG A 142 -3.28 -14.16 8.71
N PRO A 143 -3.25 -13.83 10.02
CA PRO A 143 -2.41 -12.76 10.54
C PRO A 143 -0.91 -13.02 10.32
N GLU A 144 -0.51 -14.29 10.13
CA GLU A 144 0.86 -14.69 9.84
C GLU A 144 1.34 -14.26 8.44
N PHE A 145 0.44 -13.79 7.57
CA PHE A 145 0.84 -13.20 6.29
C PHE A 145 1.22 -11.72 6.41
N GLY A 146 1.04 -11.13 7.58
CA GLY A 146 1.45 -9.77 7.85
C GLY A 146 0.44 -8.70 7.40
N THR A 147 0.92 -7.47 7.24
CA THR A 147 0.12 -6.29 6.93
C THR A 147 0.79 -5.50 5.82
N LEU A 148 -0.01 -4.97 4.89
CA LEU A 148 0.43 -4.06 3.84
C LEU A 148 -0.24 -2.70 4.03
N ILE A 149 0.54 -1.63 4.11
CA ILE A 149 0.02 -0.26 4.15
C ILE A 149 0.37 0.39 2.81
N LEU A 150 -0.62 0.63 1.97
CA LEU A 150 -0.49 1.25 0.65
C LEU A 150 -0.72 2.76 0.76
N GLY A 151 0.09 3.54 0.06
CA GLY A 151 -0.08 4.98 -0.07
C GLY A 151 -0.33 5.38 -1.52
N PHE A 152 -1.37 6.18 -1.75
CA PHE A 152 -1.76 6.68 -3.06
C PHE A 152 -1.86 8.21 -3.06
N ILE A 153 -1.55 8.83 -4.19
CA ILE A 153 -1.94 10.21 -4.50
C ILE A 153 -3.17 10.18 -5.38
N ARG A 154 -4.17 11.02 -5.09
CA ARG A 154 -5.34 11.19 -5.96
C ARG A 154 -4.95 11.96 -7.22
N SER A 155 -5.16 11.36 -8.38
CA SER A 155 -4.83 11.96 -9.68
C SER A 155 -5.80 11.45 -10.75
N PRO A 156 -6.68 12.30 -11.30
CA PRO A 156 -7.65 11.90 -12.32
C PRO A 156 -7.04 11.29 -13.58
N ALA A 157 -5.79 11.64 -13.91
CA ALA A 157 -5.08 11.13 -15.08
C ALA A 157 -4.50 9.72 -14.89
N ALA A 158 -4.46 9.21 -13.66
CA ALA A 158 -3.90 7.91 -13.36
C ALA A 158 -4.97 6.80 -13.42
N PRO A 159 -4.59 5.52 -13.65
CA PRO A 159 -5.54 4.41 -13.66
C PRO A 159 -6.38 4.37 -12.38
N GLY A 160 -7.71 4.33 -12.49
CA GLY A 160 -8.61 4.37 -11.33
C GLY A 160 -8.53 5.66 -10.48
N GLY A 161 -7.94 6.74 -11.01
CA GLY A 161 -7.85 8.03 -10.33
C GLY A 161 -6.78 8.09 -9.22
N LEU A 162 -5.85 7.13 -9.17
CA LEU A 162 -4.84 7.01 -8.12
C LEU A 162 -3.44 6.73 -8.69
N ILE A 163 -2.41 7.31 -8.06
CA ILE A 163 -1.00 6.97 -8.30
C ILE A 163 -0.49 6.26 -7.05
N LEU A 164 -0.06 5.00 -7.19
CA LEU A 164 0.62 4.28 -6.13
C LEU A 164 1.98 4.93 -5.83
N GLN A 165 2.10 5.52 -4.63
CA GLN A 165 3.36 6.10 -4.14
C GLN A 165 4.28 5.05 -3.54
N GLY A 166 3.72 3.93 -3.09
CA GLY A 166 4.48 2.86 -2.47
C GLY A 166 3.70 2.17 -1.38
N TRP A 167 4.41 1.38 -0.57
CA TRP A 167 3.80 0.64 0.52
C TRP A 167 4.78 0.36 1.65
N THR A 168 4.24 -0.02 2.80
CA THR A 168 5.00 -0.61 3.90
C THR A 168 4.47 -2.02 4.13
N ALA A 169 5.34 -3.02 3.96
CA ALA A 169 5.10 -4.40 4.34
C ALA A 169 5.57 -4.62 5.77
N ILE A 170 4.74 -5.29 6.58
CA ILE A 170 5.04 -5.70 7.94
C ILE A 170 4.82 -7.20 7.99
N ASP A 171 5.86 -8.00 8.17
CA ASP A 171 5.74 -9.47 8.21
C ASP A 171 5.29 -9.98 9.59
N ALA A 172 5.10 -11.30 9.73
CA ALA A 172 4.73 -11.94 11.00
C ALA A 172 5.75 -11.77 12.12
N GLN A 173 7.00 -11.44 11.78
CA GLN A 173 8.08 -11.17 12.73
C GLN A 173 8.16 -9.67 13.07
N ASN A 174 7.16 -8.88 12.65
CA ASN A 174 7.09 -7.43 12.80
C ASN A 174 8.25 -6.68 12.12
N LYS A 175 8.93 -7.31 11.17
CA LYS A 175 9.94 -6.64 10.35
C LYS A 175 9.23 -5.76 9.34
N ARG A 176 9.68 -4.51 9.26
CA ARG A 176 9.11 -3.50 8.37
C ARG A 176 10.00 -3.32 7.15
N THR A 177 9.38 -3.30 5.98
CA THR A 177 10.01 -2.95 4.71
C THR A 177 9.16 -1.89 4.04
N LYS A 178 9.71 -0.70 3.88
CA LYS A 178 9.06 0.42 3.18
C LYS A 178 9.58 0.48 1.76
N VAL A 179 8.68 0.62 0.80
CA VAL A 179 9.00 0.86 -0.61
C VAL A 179 8.36 2.18 -1.00
N LEU A 180 9.17 3.09 -1.53
CA LEU A 180 8.72 4.32 -2.17
C LEU A 180 8.98 4.22 -3.66
N LEU A 181 8.02 4.67 -4.47
CA LEU A 181 8.06 4.61 -5.92
C LEU A 181 8.17 6.00 -6.52
N SER A 182 8.89 6.10 -7.62
CA SER A 182 8.93 7.30 -8.46
C SER A 182 8.96 6.92 -9.93
N ASN A 183 8.65 7.88 -10.81
CA ASN A 183 8.64 7.67 -12.26
C ASN A 183 7.76 6.49 -12.70
N GLN A 184 6.60 6.34 -12.06
CA GLN A 184 5.63 5.30 -12.37
C GLN A 184 5.11 5.46 -13.80
N ARG A 185 5.22 4.40 -14.60
CA ARG A 185 4.61 4.30 -15.92
C ARG A 185 3.67 3.12 -15.91
N TYR A 186 2.38 3.40 -16.00
CA TYR A 186 1.34 2.38 -15.97
C TYR A 186 1.01 1.87 -17.37
N ASN A 187 0.56 0.62 -17.45
CA ASN A 187 0.05 -0.03 -18.66
C ASN A 187 1.05 -0.02 -19.83
N VAL A 188 2.35 0.00 -19.51
CA VAL A 188 3.44 -0.14 -20.48
C VAL A 188 3.72 -1.61 -20.77
N ALA A 189 4.28 -1.91 -21.93
CA ALA A 189 4.69 -3.27 -22.27
C ALA A 189 5.81 -3.74 -21.33
N VAL A 190 5.58 -4.84 -20.61
CA VAL A 190 6.58 -5.54 -19.80
C VAL A 190 6.67 -6.98 -20.31
N PRO A 191 7.83 -7.42 -20.83
CA PRO A 191 7.98 -8.75 -21.39
C PRO A 191 7.91 -9.81 -20.29
N GLU A 192 7.39 -11.01 -20.60
CA GLU A 192 7.31 -12.11 -19.63
C GLU A 192 8.70 -12.54 -19.12
N SER A 193 9.74 -12.39 -19.95
CA SER A 193 11.13 -12.67 -19.56
C SER A 193 11.61 -11.81 -18.39
N ALA A 194 11.01 -10.64 -18.16
CA ALA A 194 11.31 -9.81 -16.99
C ALA A 194 11.00 -10.54 -15.67
N PHE A 195 10.11 -11.52 -15.65
CA PHE A 195 9.71 -12.25 -14.44
C PHE A 195 10.41 -13.60 -14.30
N THR A 196 11.60 -13.69 -14.88
CA THR A 196 12.51 -14.82 -14.76
C THR A 196 13.83 -14.38 -14.11
N TYR A 197 14.64 -15.35 -13.69
CA TYR A 197 15.98 -15.10 -13.15
C TYR A 197 16.92 -16.21 -13.62
N ARG A 198 18.22 -15.89 -13.68
CA ARG A 198 19.26 -16.90 -13.91
C ARG A 198 19.58 -17.59 -12.58
N GLU A 199 19.81 -18.88 -12.61
CA GLU A 199 20.21 -19.62 -11.41
C GLU A 199 21.55 -19.07 -10.86
N PRO A 200 21.64 -18.76 -9.56
CA PRO A 200 22.87 -18.28 -8.98
C PRO A 200 23.91 -19.41 -8.94
N THR A 201 25.11 -19.13 -9.41
CA THR A 201 26.25 -20.04 -9.28
C THR A 201 26.90 -19.83 -7.91
N LYS A 202 27.14 -20.92 -7.18
CA LYS A 202 28.03 -20.85 -6.00
C LYS A 202 29.43 -20.48 -6.49
N ARG A 203 30.03 -19.46 -5.89
CA ARG A 203 31.47 -19.23 -6.00
C ARG A 203 32.23 -20.26 -5.18
#